data_AF-A0AAU9EKV8-F1
#
_entry.id   AF-A0AAU9EKV8-F1
#
_cell.length_a   1.000
_cell.length_b   1.000
_cell.length_c   1.000
_cell.angle_alpha   90.00
_cell.angle_beta   90.00
_cell.angle_gamma   90.00
#
_symmetry.space_group_name_H-M   'P 1'
#
loop_
_entity.id
_entity.type
_entity.pdbx_description
1 polymer ?
#
loop_
_entity_poly.entity_id
_entity_poly.type
_entity_poly.pdbx_seq_one_letter_code
_entity_poly.pdbx_strand_id
1 'polypeptide(L)'
;MRGEDWRTVGRVLGDMFSGARPPVVISTTAAGAIPYYSKLLTIDMLGLNDKWIARNGIIRSTRPGHTRYATIQYLIDSKVNLVIAHPIVKEISSPATTDPNAIMCKLDVSTLPNTSKIVEIPLNSNYRLDVLYILRHGAVDSAIKRLGLVTHDIDVVKK
;
A
#
# COMPACT_ATOMS: atom_id res chain seq x y z
N MET A 1 -9.68 -11.35 -14.11
CA MET A 1 -8.43 -11.40 -13.31
C MET A 1 -8.77 -12.09 -11.99
N ARG A 2 -7.94 -12.99 -11.48
CA ARG A 2 -8.09 -13.55 -10.13
C ARG A 2 -6.81 -13.35 -9.34
N GLY A 3 -6.95 -12.86 -8.10
CA GLY A 3 -5.99 -12.95 -6.99
C GLY A 3 -4.67 -12.17 -7.09
N GLU A 4 -3.94 -12.30 -8.19
CA GLU A 4 -2.48 -12.06 -8.20
C GLU A 4 -1.96 -11.31 -9.42
N ASP A 5 -2.77 -10.45 -10.07
CA ASP A 5 -2.28 -9.63 -11.18
C ASP A 5 -1.46 -8.41 -10.70
N TRP A 6 -0.38 -8.70 -9.98
CA TRP A 6 0.57 -7.73 -9.45
C TRP A 6 1.36 -7.02 -10.55
N ARG A 7 1.37 -7.61 -11.74
CA ARG A 7 1.92 -7.01 -12.96
C ARG A 7 1.10 -5.79 -13.37
N THR A 8 -0.22 -5.97 -13.47
CA THR A 8 -1.15 -4.87 -13.78
C THR A 8 -1.13 -3.81 -12.68
N VAL A 9 -1.11 -4.22 -11.39
CA VAL A 9 -0.95 -3.27 -10.27
C VAL A 9 0.29 -2.41 -10.45
N GLY A 10 1.45 -3.02 -10.72
CA GLY A 10 2.69 -2.28 -10.93
C GLY A 10 2.60 -1.29 -12.10
N ARG A 11 2.10 -1.73 -13.27
CA ARG A 11 1.94 -0.85 -14.44
C ARG A 11 1.02 0.33 -14.18
N VAL A 12 -0.16 0.09 -13.61
CA VAL A 12 -1.15 1.12 -13.31
C VAL A 12 -0.58 2.17 -12.35
N LEU A 13 0.13 1.74 -11.30
CA LEU A 13 0.78 2.67 -10.37
C LEU A 13 1.93 3.45 -11.04
N GLY A 14 2.70 2.79 -11.91
CA GLY A 14 3.73 3.45 -12.71
C GLY A 14 3.15 4.52 -13.64
N ASP A 15 2.07 4.20 -14.35
CA ASP A 15 1.39 5.14 -15.25
C ASP A 15 0.79 6.33 -14.49
N MET A 16 0.25 6.10 -13.28
CA MET A 16 -0.29 7.19 -12.45
C MET A 16 0.76 8.13 -11.88
N PHE A 17 1.91 7.59 -11.46
CA PHE A 17 2.86 8.31 -10.60
C PHE A 17 4.27 8.47 -11.18
N SER A 18 4.53 7.95 -12.39
CA SER A 18 5.78 8.19 -13.10
C SER A 18 6.02 9.70 -13.28
N GLY A 19 7.25 10.13 -13.01
CA GLY A 19 7.63 11.54 -13.11
C GLY A 19 7.21 12.44 -11.94
N ALA A 20 6.53 11.91 -10.91
CA ALA A 20 6.24 12.67 -9.70
C ALA A 20 7.51 13.24 -9.06
N ARG A 21 7.46 14.50 -8.62
CA ARG A 21 8.54 15.19 -7.90
C ARG A 21 7.97 15.86 -6.65
N PRO A 22 8.35 15.41 -5.43
CA PRO A 22 9.18 14.24 -5.15
C PRO A 22 8.55 12.92 -5.64
N PRO A 23 9.32 11.82 -5.73
CA PRO A 23 8.77 10.51 -6.10
C PRO A 23 7.76 10.00 -5.08
N VAL A 24 6.68 9.36 -5.55
CA VAL A 24 5.77 8.62 -4.67
C VAL A 24 6.47 7.37 -4.13
N VAL A 25 6.41 7.18 -2.82
CA VAL A 25 6.96 6.01 -2.13
C VAL A 25 5.82 5.05 -1.77
N ILE A 26 5.97 3.78 -2.09
CA ILE A 26 4.98 2.73 -1.83
C ILE A 26 5.56 1.64 -0.92
N SER A 27 4.71 0.80 -0.32
CA SER A 27 5.16 -0.41 0.38
C SER A 27 4.29 -1.62 0.03
N THR A 28 4.91 -2.79 -0.13
CA THR A 28 4.21 -4.03 -0.50
C THR A 28 4.96 -5.28 -0.03
N THR A 29 4.25 -6.42 0.09
CA THR A 29 4.88 -7.75 0.22
C THR A 29 5.27 -8.35 -1.13
N ALA A 30 4.74 -7.85 -2.24
CA ALA A 30 5.07 -8.29 -3.59
C ALA A 30 6.32 -7.58 -4.14
N ALA A 31 7.43 -7.64 -3.40
CA ALA A 31 8.67 -6.88 -3.63
C ALA A 31 9.41 -7.18 -4.95
N GLY A 32 8.88 -8.07 -5.79
CA GLY A 32 9.36 -8.33 -7.15
C GLY A 32 8.50 -7.62 -8.21
N ALA A 33 7.28 -8.11 -8.43
CA ALA A 33 6.45 -7.69 -9.56
C ALA A 33 6.08 -6.20 -9.51
N ILE A 34 5.48 -5.73 -8.41
CA ILE A 34 5.00 -4.35 -8.30
C ILE A 34 6.13 -3.32 -8.51
N PRO A 35 7.25 -3.35 -7.76
CA PRO A 35 8.34 -2.39 -7.98
C PRO A 35 8.99 -2.52 -9.36
N TYR A 36 9.09 -3.74 -9.91
CA TYR A 36 9.66 -3.93 -11.24
C TYR A 36 8.84 -3.23 -12.33
N TYR A 37 7.51 -3.32 -12.28
CA TYR A 37 6.64 -2.72 -13.29
C TYR A 37 6.31 -1.25 -13.02
N SER A 38 6.19 -0.84 -11.74
CA SER A 38 5.86 0.55 -11.40
C SER A 38 7.05 1.50 -11.48
N LYS A 39 8.27 0.99 -11.28
CA LYS A 39 9.51 1.77 -11.12
C LYS A 39 9.44 2.79 -9.98
N LEU A 40 8.51 2.63 -9.03
CA LEU A 40 8.37 3.50 -7.87
C LEU A 40 9.32 3.07 -6.75
N LEU A 41 9.73 4.04 -5.93
CA LEU A 41 10.45 3.75 -4.69
C LEU A 41 9.55 2.88 -3.80
N THR A 42 10.05 1.72 -3.39
CA THR A 42 9.24 0.68 -2.77
C THR A 42 9.92 0.10 -1.54
N ILE A 43 9.22 0.09 -0.41
CA ILE A 43 9.61 -0.65 0.80
C ILE A 43 9.04 -2.06 0.75
N ASP A 44 9.90 -3.06 0.85
CA ASP A 44 9.51 -4.45 1.02
C ASP A 44 9.09 -4.71 2.47
N MET A 45 7.80 -5.03 2.64
CA MET A 45 7.22 -5.20 3.96
C MET A 45 7.60 -6.52 4.62
N LEU A 46 8.25 -7.46 3.93
CA LEU A 46 8.73 -8.73 4.49
C LEU A 46 10.21 -8.69 4.92
N GLY A 47 10.93 -7.62 4.59
CA GLY A 47 12.35 -7.49 4.91
C GLY A 47 13.26 -8.46 4.16
N LEU A 48 12.87 -8.93 2.97
CA LEU A 48 13.75 -9.69 2.07
C LEU A 48 14.86 -8.80 1.52
N ASN A 49 14.54 -7.53 1.21
CA ASN A 49 15.52 -6.54 0.76
C ASN A 49 15.66 -5.32 1.69
N ASP A 50 14.87 -5.24 2.77
CA ASP A 50 14.98 -4.18 3.78
C ASP A 50 15.71 -4.68 5.04
N LYS A 51 16.91 -4.15 5.24
CA LYS A 51 17.84 -4.53 6.32
C LYS A 51 17.28 -4.23 7.72
N TRP A 52 16.47 -3.18 7.87
CA TRP A 52 15.91 -2.79 9.16
C TRP A 52 14.74 -3.70 9.51
N ILE A 53 13.81 -3.94 8.58
CA ILE A 53 12.66 -4.83 8.78
C ILE A 53 13.14 -6.26 9.08
N ALA A 54 14.17 -6.74 8.38
CA ALA A 54 14.75 -8.07 8.62
C ALA A 54 15.21 -8.31 10.06
N ARG A 55 15.57 -7.25 10.80
CA ARG A 55 16.03 -7.34 12.21
C ARG A 55 14.99 -6.88 13.22
N ASN A 56 14.24 -5.82 12.91
CA ASN A 56 13.41 -5.07 13.86
C ASN A 56 11.90 -5.19 13.59
N GLY A 57 11.49 -5.76 12.45
CA GLY A 57 10.08 -5.93 12.11
C GLY A 57 9.34 -6.86 13.09
N ILE A 58 8.01 -6.77 13.07
CA ILE A 58 7.11 -7.57 13.91
C ILE A 58 7.21 -9.04 13.48
N ILE A 59 7.47 -9.94 14.43
CA ILE A 59 7.48 -11.37 14.15
C ILE A 59 6.04 -11.85 13.89
N ARG A 60 5.78 -12.36 12.68
CA ARG A 60 4.44 -12.80 12.23
C ARG A 60 4.40 -14.21 11.67
N SER A 61 5.53 -14.81 11.36
CA SER A 61 5.62 -16.18 10.87
C SER A 61 6.88 -16.85 11.37
N THR A 62 6.91 -18.18 11.31
CA THR A 62 8.14 -18.97 11.44
C THR A 62 8.72 -19.32 10.07
N ARG A 63 8.01 -19.02 8.97
CA ARG A 63 8.47 -19.30 7.61
C ARG A 63 9.67 -18.41 7.26
N PRO A 64 10.81 -18.98 6.84
CA PRO A 64 11.96 -18.21 6.37
C PRO A 64 11.57 -17.19 5.30
N GLY A 65 12.14 -15.98 5.40
CA GLY A 65 11.84 -14.86 4.51
C GLY A 65 10.46 -14.21 4.69
N HIS A 66 9.61 -14.74 5.57
CA HIS A 66 8.30 -14.16 5.92
C HIS A 66 8.14 -14.01 7.43
N THR A 67 9.25 -14.17 8.17
CA THR A 67 9.26 -14.16 9.63
C THR A 67 8.85 -12.82 10.20
N ARG A 68 9.34 -11.74 9.60
CA ARG A 68 9.12 -10.37 10.06
C ARG A 68 8.26 -9.59 9.07
N TYR A 69 7.63 -8.56 9.61
CA TYR A 69 6.78 -7.65 8.87
C TYR A 69 7.05 -6.21 9.27
N ALA A 70 6.94 -5.26 8.34
CA ALA A 70 7.11 -3.84 8.62
C ALA A 70 6.18 -3.37 9.75
N THR A 71 6.65 -2.45 10.60
CA THR A 71 5.78 -1.68 11.50
C THR A 71 5.22 -0.48 10.74
N ILE A 72 4.02 -0.03 11.11
CA ILE A 72 3.44 1.17 10.50
C ILE A 72 4.28 2.43 10.79
N GLN A 73 4.86 2.54 12.00
CA GLN A 73 5.80 3.61 12.35
C GLN A 73 7.01 3.66 11.40
N TYR A 74 7.60 2.50 11.08
CA TYR A 74 8.72 2.44 10.15
C TYR A 74 8.33 2.92 8.74
N LEU A 75 7.13 2.58 8.28
CA LEU A 75 6.64 3.06 6.98
C LEU A 75 6.45 4.59 6.96
N ILE A 76 5.94 5.16 8.07
CA ILE A 76 5.82 6.61 8.25
C ILE A 76 7.21 7.28 8.25
N ASP A 77 8.15 6.75 9.02
CA ASP A 77 9.51 7.28 9.12
C ASP A 77 10.24 7.20 7.77
N SER A 78 9.99 6.13 7.00
CA SER A 78 10.48 5.90 5.64
C SER A 78 9.74 6.69 4.56
N LYS A 79 8.83 7.59 4.95
CA LYS A 79 8.07 8.47 4.04
C LYS A 79 7.20 7.74 3.02
N VAL A 80 6.72 6.53 3.35
CA VAL A 80 5.79 5.79 2.50
C VAL A 80 4.48 6.58 2.38
N ASN A 81 4.02 6.77 1.15
CA ASN A 81 2.74 7.42 0.86
C ASN A 81 1.62 6.37 0.81
N LEU A 82 1.79 5.33 0.00
CA LEU A 82 0.77 4.30 -0.24
C LEU A 82 1.21 2.94 0.29
N VAL A 83 0.47 2.41 1.27
CA VAL A 83 0.64 1.06 1.80
C VAL A 83 -0.27 0.12 1.03
N ILE A 84 0.33 -0.70 0.16
CA ILE A 84 -0.35 -1.76 -0.60
C ILE A 84 -0.44 -3.03 0.25
N ALA A 85 0.51 -3.25 1.16
CA ALA A 85 0.64 -4.47 1.96
C ALA A 85 0.66 -5.72 1.06
N HIS A 86 -0.15 -6.73 1.36
CA HIS A 86 -0.36 -7.83 0.42
C HIS A 86 -1.38 -7.39 -0.65
N PRO A 87 -0.98 -7.32 -1.93
CA PRO A 87 -1.84 -6.79 -2.99
C PRO A 87 -3.00 -7.76 -3.29
N ILE A 88 -4.17 -7.45 -2.74
CA ILE A 88 -5.42 -8.17 -2.99
C ILE A 88 -6.19 -7.44 -4.08
N VAL A 89 -6.27 -8.05 -5.27
CA VAL A 89 -7.10 -7.54 -6.37
C VAL A 89 -8.55 -7.92 -6.13
N LYS A 90 -9.44 -6.93 -6.19
CA LYS A 90 -10.88 -7.09 -5.94
C LYS A 90 -11.70 -6.69 -7.15
N GLU A 91 -12.90 -7.22 -7.26
CA GLU A 91 -13.87 -6.70 -8.22
C GLU A 91 -14.33 -5.30 -7.80
N ILE A 92 -14.60 -4.42 -8.77
CA ILE A 92 -15.12 -3.06 -8.50
C ILE A 92 -16.45 -3.09 -7.75
N SER A 93 -17.26 -4.13 -7.94
CA SER A 93 -18.52 -4.37 -7.25
C SER A 93 -18.36 -4.80 -5.79
N SER A 94 -17.16 -5.24 -5.38
CA SER A 94 -16.91 -5.69 -4.00
C SER A 94 -17.00 -4.51 -3.03
N PRO A 95 -17.32 -4.73 -1.74
CA PRO A 95 -17.19 -3.68 -0.73
C PRO A 95 -15.74 -3.17 -0.61
N ALA A 96 -15.58 -1.88 -0.35
CA ALA A 96 -14.29 -1.30 -0.03
C ALA A 96 -13.75 -1.84 1.29
N THR A 97 -12.45 -2.07 1.39
CA THR A 97 -11.81 -2.27 2.70
C THR A 97 -11.66 -0.92 3.37
N THR A 98 -12.36 -0.70 4.48
CA THR A 98 -12.28 0.53 5.29
C THR A 98 -11.50 0.33 6.59
N ASP A 99 -11.38 -0.92 7.07
CA ASP A 99 -10.54 -1.29 8.21
C ASP A 99 -9.06 -1.40 7.80
N PRO A 100 -8.15 -0.54 8.33
CA PRO A 100 -6.72 -0.63 8.07
C PRO A 100 -6.10 -1.98 8.46
N ASN A 101 -6.64 -2.68 9.47
CA ASN A 101 -6.12 -3.99 9.88
C ASN A 101 -6.40 -5.09 8.85
N ALA A 102 -7.41 -4.92 8.00
CA ALA A 102 -7.67 -5.84 6.90
C ALA A 102 -6.64 -5.69 5.75
N ILE A 103 -6.03 -4.50 5.60
CA ILE A 103 -4.91 -4.28 4.67
C ILE A 103 -3.60 -4.75 5.30
N MET A 104 -3.34 -4.30 6.53
CA MET A 104 -2.12 -4.59 7.26
C MET A 104 -2.46 -5.15 8.63
N CYS A 105 -2.40 -6.48 8.76
CA CYS A 105 -2.71 -7.14 10.02
C CYS A 105 -1.73 -6.76 11.14
N LYS A 106 -2.28 -6.55 12.35
CA LYS A 106 -1.59 -6.04 13.55
C LYS A 106 -1.05 -4.62 13.38
N LEU A 107 -1.77 -3.78 12.63
CA LEU A 107 -1.47 -2.37 12.52
C LEU A 107 -1.93 -1.66 13.81
N ASP A 108 -1.03 -0.89 14.42
CA ASP A 108 -1.39 0.03 15.49
C ASP A 108 -2.03 1.29 14.89
N VAL A 109 -3.36 1.30 14.83
CA VAL A 109 -4.13 2.39 14.21
C VAL A 109 -3.91 3.74 14.89
N SER A 110 -3.46 3.76 16.15
CA SER A 110 -3.19 5.00 16.88
C SER A 110 -2.00 5.78 16.33
N THR A 111 -1.10 5.11 15.60
CA THR A 111 0.06 5.72 14.95
C THR A 111 -0.25 6.33 13.59
N LEU A 112 -1.42 6.03 13.00
CA LEU A 112 -1.78 6.56 11.70
C LEU A 112 -2.04 8.06 11.78
N PRO A 113 -1.52 8.85 10.82
CA PRO A 113 -1.91 10.25 10.72
C PRO A 113 -3.42 10.39 10.55
N ASN A 114 -4.05 11.39 11.20
CA ASN A 114 -5.48 11.66 11.08
C ASN A 114 -5.94 11.98 9.64
N THR A 115 -5.00 12.26 8.74
CA THR A 115 -5.26 12.47 7.30
C THR A 115 -5.27 11.18 6.49
N SER A 116 -5.02 10.04 7.13
CA SER A 116 -4.95 8.74 6.45
C SER A 116 -6.32 8.36 5.91
N LYS A 117 -6.33 7.72 4.74
CA LYS A 117 -7.55 7.28 4.06
C LYS A 117 -7.30 6.03 3.26
N ILE A 118 -8.37 5.35 2.87
CA ILE A 118 -8.31 4.32 1.84
C ILE A 118 -8.55 4.98 0.49
N VAL A 119 -7.77 4.59 -0.51
CA VAL A 119 -7.94 5.02 -1.91
C VAL A 119 -8.18 3.78 -2.76
N GLU A 120 -9.23 3.82 -3.58
CA GLU A 120 -9.50 2.79 -4.58
C GLU A 120 -8.70 3.10 -5.86
N ILE A 121 -7.77 2.22 -6.20
CA ILE A 121 -6.97 2.29 -7.42
C ILE A 121 -7.60 1.37 -8.48
N PRO A 122 -8.31 1.89 -9.49
CA PRO A 122 -8.88 1.06 -10.54
C PRO A 122 -7.76 0.44 -11.38
N LEU A 123 -7.83 -0.86 -11.60
CA LEU A 123 -6.89 -1.59 -12.45
C LEU A 123 -7.41 -1.76 -13.87
N ASN A 124 -8.73 -1.85 -14.02
CA ASN A 124 -9.49 -1.83 -15.28
C ASN A 124 -10.99 -1.67 -14.95
N SER A 125 -11.88 -1.89 -15.91
CA SER A 125 -13.34 -1.74 -15.74
C SER A 125 -13.97 -2.70 -14.73
N ASN A 126 -13.28 -3.77 -14.35
CA ASN A 126 -13.84 -4.83 -13.51
C ASN A 126 -13.11 -4.98 -12.17
N TYR A 127 -11.87 -4.49 -12.06
CA TYR A 127 -11.02 -4.76 -10.91
C TYR A 127 -10.36 -3.50 -10.35
N ARG A 128 -10.14 -3.51 -9.04
CA ARG A 128 -9.42 -2.46 -8.32
C ARG A 128 -8.51 -3.03 -7.22
N LEU A 129 -7.71 -2.15 -6.66
CA LEU A 129 -6.90 -2.37 -5.47
C LEU A 129 -7.25 -1.29 -4.44
N ASP A 130 -7.52 -1.70 -3.20
CA ASP A 130 -7.71 -0.75 -2.10
C ASP A 130 -6.34 -0.53 -1.42
N VAL A 131 -5.88 0.71 -1.32
CA VAL A 131 -4.58 1.05 -0.71
C VAL A 131 -4.76 2.02 0.45
N LEU A 132 -3.96 1.85 1.50
CA LEU A 132 -3.94 2.77 2.63
C LEU A 132 -2.98 3.93 2.33
N TYR A 133 -3.52 5.14 2.18
CA TYR A 133 -2.77 6.37 1.93
C TYR A 133 -2.46 7.05 3.27
N ILE A 134 -1.22 6.91 3.74
CA ILE A 134 -0.82 7.29 5.12
C ILE A 134 -0.11 8.64 5.20
N LEU A 135 0.64 9.03 4.17
CA LEU A 135 1.36 10.30 4.15
C LEU A 135 1.07 11.06 2.87
N ARG A 136 0.61 12.32 3.03
CA ARG A 136 0.21 13.17 1.91
C ARG A 136 1.33 13.38 0.90
N HIS A 137 0.93 13.42 -0.36
CA HIS A 137 1.80 13.62 -1.51
C HIS A 137 1.03 14.32 -2.64
N GLY A 138 1.60 15.40 -3.18
CA GLY A 138 0.93 16.22 -4.19
C GLY A 138 0.50 15.46 -5.45
N ALA A 139 1.31 14.49 -5.89
CA ALA A 139 0.96 13.63 -7.03
C ALA A 139 -0.21 12.68 -6.75
N VAL A 140 -0.32 12.16 -5.51
CA VAL A 140 -1.43 11.29 -5.11
C VAL A 140 -2.71 12.10 -4.98
N ASP A 141 -2.65 13.25 -4.30
CA ASP A 141 -3.79 14.17 -4.17
C ASP A 141 -4.29 14.65 -5.55
N SER A 142 -3.35 14.92 -6.47
CA SER A 142 -3.67 15.31 -7.85
C SER A 142 -4.29 14.16 -8.65
N ALA A 143 -3.82 12.91 -8.47
CA ALA A 143 -4.42 11.74 -9.09
C ALA A 143 -5.85 11.51 -8.59
N ILE A 144 -6.07 11.61 -7.28
CA ILE A 144 -7.41 11.50 -6.67
C ILE A 144 -8.37 12.50 -7.32
N LYS A 145 -7.97 13.78 -7.42
CA LYS A 145 -8.82 14.82 -8.02
C LYS A 145 -9.01 14.65 -9.52
N ARG A 146 -7.92 14.42 -10.28
CA ARG A 146 -7.93 14.40 -11.75
C ARG A 146 -8.64 13.17 -12.32
N LEU A 147 -8.45 12.02 -11.66
CA LEU A 147 -9.02 10.74 -12.10
C LEU A 147 -10.33 10.40 -11.40
N GLY A 148 -10.77 11.23 -10.43
CA GLY A 148 -11.96 10.98 -9.64
C GLY A 148 -11.86 9.69 -8.81
N LEU A 149 -10.69 9.41 -8.23
CA LEU A 149 -10.49 8.19 -7.44
C LEU A 149 -11.38 8.23 -6.19
N VAL A 150 -12.04 7.12 -5.91
CA VAL A 150 -12.88 6.96 -4.72
C VAL A 150 -11.98 6.87 -3.49
N THR A 151 -12.36 7.58 -2.43
CA THR A 151 -11.65 7.54 -1.14
C THR A 151 -12.61 7.30 0.01
N HIS A 152 -12.16 6.56 1.01
CA HIS A 152 -12.92 6.27 2.23
C HIS A 152 -12.14 6.71 3.46
N ASP A 153 -12.84 7.24 4.44
CA ASP A 153 -12.28 7.41 5.77
C ASP A 153 -11.98 6.03 6.37
N ILE A 154 -10.95 5.96 7.21
CA ILE A 154 -10.56 4.72 7.87
C ILE A 154 -11.44 4.46 9.09
N ASP A 155 -11.86 3.22 9.28
CA ASP A 155 -12.63 2.79 10.45
C ASP A 155 -11.69 2.69 11.66
N VAL A 156 -11.41 3.83 12.30
CA VAL A 156 -10.66 3.85 13.55
C VAL A 156 -11.64 3.62 14.69
N VAL A 157 -11.83 2.35 15.07
CA VAL A 157 -12.40 2.05 16.38
C VAL A 157 -11.36 2.51 17.41
N LYS A 158 -11.49 3.75 17.88
CA LYS A 158 -10.76 4.24 19.05
C LYS A 158 -11.18 3.36 20.22
N LYS A 159 -10.32 2.40 20.59
CA LYS A 159 -10.42 1.72 21.88
C LYS A 159 -10.01 2.66 23.00
#